data_AF-A0A483ALU0-F1
#
_entry.id   AF-A0A483ALU0-F1
#
_cell.length_a   1.000
_cell.length_b   1.000
_cell.length_c   1.000
_cell.angle_alpha   90.00
_cell.angle_beta   90.00
_cell.angle_gamma   90.00
#
_symmetry.space_group_name_H-M   'P 1'
#
loop_
_entity.id
_entity.type
_entity.pdbx_description
1 polymer ?
#
loop_
_entity_poly.entity_id
_entity_poly.type
_entity_poly.pdbx_seq_one_letter_code
_entity_poly.pdbx_strand_id
1 'polypeptide(L)'
;MILGPADFLINYVLPFVATILFWLYKSATPGKMALNMKVVDVDTGEKLSVGQSIGRYFAYIPAMAILMIGIIWVAFDKRKQGWHDKLAKTVVIRKRKK
;
A
#
# COMPACT_ATOMS: atom_id res chain seq x y z
N MET A 1 -14.54 6.73 -18.30
CA MET A 1 -15.99 7.02 -18.25
C MET A 1 -16.63 5.82 -17.58
N ILE A 2 -17.36 6.02 -16.48
CA ILE A 2 -18.01 4.90 -15.77
C ILE A 2 -19.20 4.46 -16.63
N LEU A 3 -19.16 3.22 -17.13
CA LEU A 3 -20.16 2.70 -18.08
C LEU A 3 -21.45 2.23 -17.38
N GLY A 4 -21.42 2.09 -16.05
CA GLY A 4 -22.58 1.72 -15.23
C GLY A 4 -22.18 1.29 -13.81
N PRO A 5 -23.15 0.89 -12.97
CA PRO A 5 -22.88 0.48 -11.59
C PRO A 5 -21.92 -0.70 -11.50
N ALA A 6 -22.06 -1.70 -12.37
CA ALA A 6 -21.17 -2.86 -12.41
C ALA A 6 -19.71 -2.46 -12.75
N ASP A 7 -19.53 -1.56 -13.71
CA ASP A 7 -18.22 -1.04 -14.10
C ASP A 7 -17.55 -0.28 -12.94
N PHE A 8 -18.31 0.53 -12.20
CA PHE A 8 -17.81 1.20 -11.01
C PHE A 8 -17.37 0.20 -9.92
N LEU A 9 -18.22 -0.79 -9.65
CA LEU A 9 -17.95 -1.81 -8.63
C LEU A 9 -16.69 -2.62 -8.98
N ILE A 10 -16.56 -3.05 -10.23
CA ILE A 10 -15.46 -3.91 -10.68
C ILE A 10 -14.13 -3.14 -10.74
N ASN A 11 -14.12 -1.89 -11.22
CA ASN A 11 -12.89 -1.15 -11.45
C ASN A 11 -12.41 -0.35 -10.24
N TYR A 12 -13.30 0.07 -9.34
CA TYR A 12 -12.94 0.94 -8.23
C TYR A 12 -13.15 0.28 -6.87
N VAL A 13 -14.32 -0.31 -6.64
CA VAL A 13 -14.67 -0.88 -5.32
C VAL A 13 -13.96 -2.20 -5.08
N LEU A 14 -14.00 -3.12 -6.05
CA LEU A 14 -13.39 -4.44 -5.94
C LEU A 14 -11.88 -4.33 -5.69
N PRO A 15 -11.09 -3.54 -6.44
CA PRO A 15 -9.64 -3.46 -6.21
C PRO A 15 -9.31 -2.75 -4.90
N PHE A 16 -10.09 -1.74 -4.51
CA PHE A 16 -9.95 -1.08 -3.22
C PHE A 16 -10.13 -2.08 -2.08
N VAL A 17 -11.28 -2.75 -2.02
CA VAL A 17 -11.60 -3.73 -0.98
C VAL A 17 -10.58 -4.87 -0.98
N ALA A 18 -10.28 -5.44 -2.15
CA ALA A 18 -9.29 -6.51 -2.26
C ALA A 18 -7.93 -6.08 -1.71
N THR A 19 -7.44 -4.88 -2.06
CA THR A 19 -6.16 -4.36 -1.59
C THR A 19 -6.12 -4.22 -0.07
N ILE A 20 -7.19 -3.68 0.53
CA ILE A 20 -7.31 -3.56 1.99
C ILE A 20 -7.30 -4.95 2.65
N LEU A 21 -8.10 -5.90 2.15
CA LEU A 21 -8.13 -7.26 2.69
C LEU A 21 -6.75 -7.94 2.59
N PHE A 22 -6.05 -7.79 1.46
CA PHE A 22 -4.69 -8.31 1.30
C PHE A 22 -3.71 -7.73 2.32
N TRP A 23 -3.75 -6.42 2.59
CA TRP A 23 -2.91 -5.82 3.63
C TRP A 23 -3.27 -6.30 5.04
N LEU A 24 -4.56 -6.44 5.36
CA LEU A 24 -4.99 -6.91 6.68
C LEU A 24 -4.61 -8.37 6.95
N TYR A 25 -4.89 -9.27 5.99
CA TYR A 25 -4.72 -10.71 6.21
C TYR A 25 -3.32 -11.22 5.88
N LYS A 26 -2.71 -10.68 4.82
CA LYS A 26 -1.42 -11.17 4.30
C LYS A 26 -0.27 -10.19 4.52
N SER A 27 -0.56 -8.96 4.96
CA SER A 27 0.44 -7.88 5.09
C SER A 27 1.19 -7.64 3.79
N ALA A 28 0.59 -7.95 2.64
CA ALA A 28 1.24 -7.91 1.34
C ALA A 28 0.20 -8.04 0.24
N THR A 29 0.50 -7.50 -0.94
CA THR A 29 -0.23 -7.82 -2.19
C THR A 29 0.42 -9.01 -2.88
N PRO A 30 -0.26 -9.69 -3.83
CA PRO A 30 0.30 -10.87 -4.51
C PRO A 30 1.71 -10.68 -5.06
N GLY A 31 2.00 -9.55 -5.72
CA GLY A 31 3.35 -9.23 -6.21
C GLY A 31 4.38 -9.06 -5.08
N LYS A 32 4.00 -8.44 -3.96
CA LYS A 32 4.87 -8.34 -2.78
C LYS A 32 5.13 -9.71 -2.15
N MET A 33 4.13 -10.59 -2.13
CA MET A 33 4.27 -11.96 -1.63
C MET A 33 5.27 -12.75 -2.47
N ALA A 34 5.21 -12.67 -3.80
CA ALA A 34 6.16 -13.31 -4.70
C ALA A 34 7.61 -12.86 -4.43
N LEU A 35 7.80 -11.58 -4.06
CA LEU A 35 9.10 -11.00 -3.72
C LEU A 35 9.48 -11.17 -2.24
N ASN A 36 8.73 -11.95 -1.46
CA ASN A 36 8.92 -12.15 -0.02
C ASN A 36 8.93 -10.84 0.79
N MET A 37 8.12 -9.87 0.38
CA MET A 37 7.96 -8.59 1.06
C MET A 37 6.69 -8.55 1.91
N LYS A 38 6.73 -7.74 2.97
CA LYS A 38 5.60 -7.41 3.84
C LYS A 38 5.52 -5.91 4.05
N VAL A 39 4.30 -5.40 4.20
CA VAL A 39 3.99 -4.07 4.67
C VAL A 39 3.64 -4.19 6.15
N VAL A 40 4.35 -3.46 6.99
CA VAL A 40 4.17 -3.49 8.44
C VAL A 40 4.03 -2.07 8.98
N ASP A 41 3.47 -1.96 10.17
CA ASP A 41 3.49 -0.72 10.93
C ASP A 41 4.93 -0.32 11.24
N VAL A 42 5.23 0.97 11.12
CA VAL A 42 6.61 1.47 11.18
C VAL A 42 7.19 1.50 12.61
N ASP A 43 6.33 1.57 13.61
CA ASP A 43 6.72 1.74 15.02
C ASP A 43 6.78 0.39 15.73
N THR A 44 5.80 -0.47 15.47
CA THR A 44 5.63 -1.79 16.11
C THR A 44 6.19 -2.95 15.29
N GLY A 45 6.29 -2.81 13.96
CA GLY A 45 6.65 -3.91 13.05
C GLY A 45 5.54 -4.96 12.85
N GLU A 46 4.35 -4.73 13.42
CA GLU A 46 3.19 -5.62 13.34
C GLU A 46 2.37 -5.38 12.06
N LYS A 47 1.28 -6.13 11.91
CA LYS A 47 0.35 -5.94 10.78
C LYS A 47 -0.31 -4.57 10.84
N LEU A 48 -0.62 -4.02 9.67
CA LEU A 48 -1.36 -2.76 9.55
C LEU A 48 -2.74 -2.88 10.22
N SER A 49 -3.13 -1.82 10.91
CA SER A 49 -4.52 -1.60 11.28
C SER A 49 -5.40 -1.30 10.05
N VAL A 50 -6.72 -1.39 10.22
CA VAL A 50 -7.70 -1.01 9.19
C VAL A 50 -7.52 0.46 8.78
N GLY A 51 -7.38 1.36 9.76
CA GLY A 51 -7.17 2.78 9.50
C GLY A 51 -5.89 3.07 8.70
N GLN A 52 -4.78 2.40 9.04
CA GLN A 52 -3.54 2.54 8.27
C GLN A 52 -3.67 1.98 6.86
N SER A 53 -4.37 0.86 6.69
CA SER A 53 -4.59 0.28 5.36
C SER A 53 -5.39 1.24 4.47
N ILE A 54 -6.48 1.80 4.99
CA ILE A 54 -7.31 2.78 4.26
C ILE A 54 -6.52 4.06 3.98
N GLY A 55 -5.86 4.61 5.01
CA GLY A 55 -5.04 5.81 4.88
C GLY A 55 -3.92 5.64 3.86
N ARG A 56 -3.26 4.48 3.85
CA ARG A 56 -2.22 4.12 2.86
C ARG A 56 -2.77 4.10 1.45
N TYR A 57 -3.98 3.58 1.24
CA TYR A 57 -4.61 3.55 -0.09
C TYR A 57 -4.83 4.97 -0.62
N PHE A 58 -5.43 5.85 0.19
CA PHE A 58 -5.68 7.23 -0.24
C PHE A 58 -4.39 8.06 -0.32
N ALA A 59 -3.38 7.75 0.48
CA ALA A 59 -2.10 8.43 0.42
C ALA A 59 -1.31 8.16 -0.88
N TYR A 60 -1.71 7.18 -1.70
CA TYR A 60 -1.20 7.05 -3.07
C TYR A 60 -1.61 8.22 -3.97
N ILE A 61 -2.77 8.86 -3.72
CA ILE A 61 -3.24 10.02 -4.52
C ILE A 61 -2.21 11.16 -4.50
N PRO A 62 -1.85 11.75 -3.34
CA PRO A 62 -0.82 12.78 -3.31
C PRO A 62 0.56 12.26 -3.72
N ALA A 63 0.86 10.97 -3.48
CA ALA A 63 2.14 10.38 -3.87
C ALA A 63 2.32 10.31 -5.40
N MET A 64 1.22 10.14 -6.15
CA MET A 64 1.22 10.08 -7.61
C MET A 64 1.01 11.46 -8.26
N ALA A 65 0.31 12.37 -7.60
CA ALA A 65 -0.11 13.66 -8.16
C ALA A 65 1.03 14.54 -8.70
N ILE A 66 2.19 14.56 -8.03
CA ILE A 66 3.33 15.39 -8.42
C ILE A 66 4.33 14.54 -9.19
N LEU A 67 4.05 14.24 -10.47
CA LEU A 67 4.93 13.48 -11.38
C LEU A 67 5.48 12.18 -10.75
N MET A 68 4.66 11.48 -9.96
CA MET A 68 5.05 10.27 -9.21
C MET A 68 6.25 10.44 -8.25
N ILE A 69 6.66 11.68 -7.93
CA ILE A 69 7.78 11.97 -7.04
C ILE A 69 7.57 11.30 -5.68
N GLY A 70 6.35 11.30 -5.15
CA GLY A 70 6.06 10.64 -3.88
C GLY A 70 6.23 9.11 -3.89
N ILE A 71 6.22 8.49 -5.07
CA ILE A 71 6.55 7.07 -5.25
C ILE A 71 8.06 6.90 -5.42
N ILE A 72 8.69 7.70 -6.30
CA ILE A 72 10.13 7.67 -6.57
C ILE A 72 10.95 7.98 -5.32
N TRP A 73 10.38 8.74 -4.37
CA TRP A 73 10.96 9.08 -3.07
C TRP A 73 11.53 7.87 -2.31
N VAL A 74 10.95 6.69 -2.53
CA VAL A 74 11.43 5.40 -1.98
C VAL A 74 12.91 5.15 -2.27
N ALA A 75 13.46 5.64 -3.40
CA ALA A 75 14.85 5.47 -3.76
C ALA A 75 15.80 6.28 -2.86
N PHE A 76 15.37 7.47 -2.45
CA PHE A 76 16.16 8.45 -1.70
C PHE A 76 15.96 8.36 -0.18
N ASP A 77 14.78 7.90 0.25
CA ASP A 77 14.46 7.81 1.67
C ASP A 77 15.32 6.77 2.40
N LYS A 78 15.83 7.13 3.58
CA LYS A 78 16.68 6.25 4.40
C LYS A 78 15.99 4.94 4.78
N ARG A 79 14.67 4.97 5.01
CA ARG A 79 13.85 3.81 5.34
C ARG A 79 13.18 3.19 4.11
N LYS A 80 13.54 3.66 2.90
CA LYS A 80 12.93 3.23 1.64
C LYS A 80 11.41 3.34 1.68
N GLN A 81 10.89 4.48 2.16
CA GLN A 81 9.46 4.78 2.22
C GLN A 81 9.06 5.78 1.12
N GLY A 82 7.97 5.48 0.41
CA GLY A 82 7.26 6.49 -0.38
C GLY A 82 6.39 7.40 0.51
N TRP A 83 5.81 8.45 -0.07
CA TRP A 83 4.91 9.35 0.66
C TRP A 83 3.69 8.63 1.23
N HIS A 84 3.13 7.68 0.47
CA HIS A 84 2.03 6.84 0.92
C HIS A 84 2.39 6.01 2.15
N ASP A 85 3.63 5.52 2.22
CA ASP A 85 4.12 4.75 3.36
C ASP A 85 4.35 5.67 4.57
N LYS A 86 4.92 6.86 4.38
CA LYS A 86 5.14 7.86 5.44
C LYS A 86 3.83 8.36 6.05
N LEU A 87 2.89 8.78 5.20
CA LEU A 87 1.60 9.32 5.63
C LEU A 87 0.78 8.28 6.41
N ALA A 88 0.90 7.01 6.07
CA ALA A 88 0.20 5.92 6.75
C ALA A 88 0.99 5.32 7.94
N LYS A 89 2.20 5.80 8.23
CA LYS A 89 3.12 5.22 9.22
C LYS A 89 3.39 3.73 8.98
N THR A 90 3.72 3.39 7.75
CA THR A 90 3.99 2.00 7.33
C THR A 90 5.35 1.89 6.67
N VAL A 91 5.91 0.68 6.62
CA VAL A 91 7.17 0.40 5.93
C VAL A 91 7.12 -0.97 5.27
N VAL A 92 7.82 -1.10 4.14
CA VAL A 92 7.96 -2.38 3.44
C VAL A 92 9.26 -3.05 3.86
N ILE A 93 9.17 -4.27 4.38
CA ILE A 93 10.30 -5.09 4.79
C ILE A 93 10.38 -6.36 3.95
N ARG A 94 11.59 -6.88 3.74
CA ARG A 94 11.80 -8.19 3.13
C ARG A 94 11.88 -9.25 4.23
N LYS A 95 11.10 -10.33 4.11
CA LYS A 95 11.26 -11.51 4.96
C LYS A 95 12.64 -12.11 4.68
N ARG A 96 13.44 -12.33 5.72
CA ARG A 96 14.62 -13.20 5.60
C ARG A 96 14.13 -14.60 5.25
N LYS A 97 14.65 -15.18 4.16
CA LYS A 97 14.52 -16.62 3.95
C LYS A 97 15.29 -17.29 5.09
N LYS A 98 14.64 -18.23 5.79
CA LYS A 98 15.37 -19.22 6.58
C LYS A 98 16.12 -20.13 5.62
#